data_AF-A0A0F4RC69-F1
#
_entry.id   AF-A0A0F4RC69-F1
#
_cell.length_a   1.000
_cell.length_b   1.000
_cell.length_c   1.000
_cell.angle_alpha   90.00
_cell.angle_beta   90.00
_cell.angle_gamma   90.00
#
_symmetry.space_group_name_H-M   'P 1'
#
loop_
_entity.id
_entity.type
_entity.pdbx_description
1 polymer ?
#
loop_
_entity_poly.entity_id
_entity_poly.type
_entity_poly.pdbx_seq_one_letter_code
_entity_poly.pdbx_strand_id
1 'polypeptide(L)'
;MIECGYLSRYHLLTNIVLKVPLHTILLEAKLFKSLNHSVFALSVSMAVSSASSLLAEQSQADACFAARDTACLKELFSDIVSNPTPEKSRAIYLLGQLQEETGEFSAAQDTYMMSIGFGGGDEPQQALLDLFNAQPQVFTDPSSCLQIKSEACFSAIIDQVPSESAVDAQFLLGSLLVSSENENADPVRGVRFLEAAAEGGNETAPCLLHETYQTSVDGLAANYDKSIQFGLQCKFVDPFPNLDEEHFEEYEDQDGHRAFALGETGWSFFSEGVANPEVAARLALEFCNTSPHRRSGTDDCRLINIDGTWVDNPEVPALSAFSGGVDGLITMAARDAYQDDYSGRSDRRVFVQSQNGSWGWKSAGSSDTTIDELTEQALSRCNSSWRNRLDYPCEVINVNGDWVE
;
A
#
# COMPACT_ATOMS: atom_id res chain seq x y z
N MET A 1 -10.74 29.89 -22.85
CA MET A 1 -10.55 28.67 -23.66
C MET A 1 -9.05 28.47 -23.80
N ILE A 2 -8.47 27.80 -22.81
CA ILE A 2 -7.06 27.41 -22.75
C ILE A 2 -7.12 25.90 -22.50
N GLU A 3 -6.56 25.14 -23.43
CA GLU A 3 -6.51 23.69 -23.40
C GLU A 3 -5.58 23.22 -22.28
N CYS A 4 -6.10 22.43 -21.34
CA CYS A 4 -5.31 21.64 -20.40
C CYS A 4 -4.72 20.44 -21.14
N GLY A 5 -3.43 20.54 -21.47
CA GLY A 5 -2.64 19.43 -22.00
C GLY A 5 -2.24 18.45 -20.90
N TYR A 6 -2.86 17.27 -20.93
CA TYR A 6 -2.28 15.95 -20.64
C TYR A 6 -0.94 15.91 -19.87
N LEU A 7 -1.01 15.56 -18.59
CA LEU A 7 0.05 14.82 -17.88
C LEU A 7 -0.50 13.42 -17.55
N SER A 8 -0.29 12.50 -18.50
CA SER A 8 -0.52 11.07 -18.34
C SER A 8 0.80 10.37 -18.62
N ARG A 9 1.24 9.54 -17.66
CA ARG A 9 2.35 8.58 -17.70
C ARG A 9 3.77 9.16 -17.64
N TYR A 10 4.29 9.27 -16.42
CA TYR A 10 5.69 8.94 -16.16
C TYR A 10 5.75 7.56 -15.51
N HIS A 11 6.28 6.61 -16.27
CA HIS A 11 6.82 5.36 -15.74
C HIS A 11 7.98 5.69 -14.80
N LEU A 12 7.93 5.15 -13.59
CA LEU A 12 9.09 4.92 -12.74
C LEU A 12 10.11 4.09 -13.54
N LEU A 13 11.16 4.74 -14.03
CA LEU A 13 12.35 4.06 -14.53
C LEU A 13 13.18 3.62 -13.32
N THR A 14 12.99 2.36 -12.93
CA THR A 14 13.91 1.59 -12.12
C THR A 14 15.32 1.65 -12.70
N ASN A 15 16.27 2.18 -11.94
CA ASN A 15 17.69 1.99 -12.18
C ASN A 15 18.04 0.51 -11.98
N ILE A 16 18.34 -0.18 -13.08
CA ILE A 16 18.92 -1.52 -13.07
C ILE A 16 20.38 -1.40 -12.63
N VAL A 17 20.63 -1.55 -11.33
CA VAL A 17 21.95 -1.85 -10.80
C VAL A 17 22.18 -3.35 -10.96
N LEU A 18 23.02 -3.72 -11.94
CA LEU A 18 23.54 -5.08 -12.09
C LEU A 18 24.36 -5.46 -10.84
N LYS A 19 23.77 -6.25 -9.95
CA LYS A 19 24.48 -6.96 -8.87
C LYS A 19 25.40 -8.02 -9.50
N VAL A 20 26.71 -7.76 -9.47
CA VAL A 20 27.74 -8.79 -9.66
C VAL A 20 28.03 -9.43 -8.30
N PRO A 21 27.96 -10.77 -8.15
CA PRO A 21 28.25 -11.41 -6.88
C PRO A 21 29.77 -11.47 -6.64
N LEU A 22 30.23 -10.76 -5.61
CA LEU A 22 31.56 -11.00 -5.02
C LEU A 22 31.51 -12.29 -4.20
N HIS A 23 32.06 -13.36 -4.76
CA HIS A 23 32.62 -14.47 -3.98
C HIS A 23 34.05 -14.69 -4.43
N THR A 24 34.91 -14.96 -3.44
CA THR A 24 36.33 -15.33 -3.53
C THR A 24 37.32 -14.15 -3.60
N ILE A 25 37.92 -13.81 -2.46
CA ILE A 25 39.36 -13.87 -2.19
C ILE A 25 39.57 -13.44 -0.71
N LEU A 26 39.86 -14.44 0.13
CA LEU A 26 40.32 -14.33 1.51
C LEU A 26 41.56 -15.23 1.56
N LEU A 27 42.74 -14.65 1.79
CA LEU A 27 44.10 -15.24 1.98
C LEU A 27 45.09 -14.24 1.35
N GLU A 28 46.10 -13.64 1.97
CA GLU A 28 46.81 -13.80 3.25
C GLU A 28 47.41 -12.42 3.61
N ALA A 29 47.32 -12.02 4.87
CA ALA A 29 48.13 -10.92 5.39
C ALA A 29 48.71 -11.32 6.75
N LYS A 30 49.89 -11.96 6.72
CA LYS A 30 50.85 -12.03 7.82
C LYS A 30 52.10 -12.74 7.31
N LEU A 31 53.23 -12.03 7.32
CA LEU A 31 54.63 -12.49 7.35
C LEU A 31 55.48 -11.86 6.23
N PHE A 32 56.19 -10.76 6.50
CA PHE A 32 57.62 -10.83 6.83
C PHE A 32 58.19 -9.43 7.04
N LYS A 33 58.98 -9.34 8.11
CA LYS A 33 59.81 -8.22 8.51
C LYS A 33 61.19 -8.44 7.87
N SER A 34 61.85 -7.34 7.50
CA SER A 34 63.33 -7.18 7.42
C SER A 34 64.02 -7.16 6.03
N LEU A 35 64.74 -6.04 5.86
CA LEU A 35 66.12 -5.88 5.38
C LEU A 35 66.42 -5.47 3.92
N ASN A 36 67.22 -4.40 3.87
CA ASN A 36 68.30 -4.03 2.94
C ASN A 36 67.91 -3.47 1.56
N HIS A 37 68.13 -2.18 1.33
CA HIS A 37 69.38 -1.44 1.02
C HIS A 37 69.57 -1.29 -0.51
N SER A 38 69.85 -0.03 -0.86
CA SER A 38 70.64 0.41 -2.03
C SER A 38 69.92 0.85 -3.30
N VAL A 39 70.03 2.17 -3.52
CA VAL A 39 70.52 2.83 -4.74
C VAL A 39 69.62 2.72 -5.98
N PHE A 40 68.97 3.83 -6.34
CA PHE A 40 69.21 4.49 -7.63
C PHE A 40 68.73 5.94 -7.58
N ALA A 41 69.68 6.86 -7.64
CA ALA A 41 69.45 8.26 -7.99
C ALA A 41 69.46 8.37 -9.51
N LEU A 42 68.46 9.03 -10.10
CA LEU A 42 68.57 9.61 -11.44
C LEU A 42 67.54 10.74 -11.63
N SER A 43 68.08 11.95 -11.72
CA SER A 43 67.60 13.11 -12.50
C SER A 43 66.15 13.58 -12.33
N VAL A 44 65.96 14.54 -11.43
CA VAL A 44 64.93 15.59 -11.59
C VAL A 44 65.60 16.79 -12.25
N SER A 45 65.41 16.94 -13.56
CA SER A 45 65.56 18.21 -14.26
C SER A 45 64.70 18.19 -15.51
N MET A 46 64.02 19.31 -15.72
CA MET A 46 63.16 19.66 -16.86
C MET A 46 61.71 19.17 -16.82
N ALA A 47 60.88 19.92 -16.10
CA ALA A 47 59.51 20.21 -16.51
C ALA A 47 59.10 21.61 -16.01
N VAL A 48 59.82 22.65 -16.46
CA VAL A 48 59.31 24.02 -16.49
C VAL A 48 58.86 24.26 -17.93
N SER A 49 57.70 23.71 -18.32
CA SER A 49 57.00 24.09 -19.55
C SER A 49 55.59 23.48 -19.60
N SER A 50 54.67 23.99 -18.78
CA SER A 50 53.21 23.98 -19.02
C SER A 50 52.43 24.70 -17.91
N ALA A 51 52.85 25.90 -17.51
CA ALA A 51 52.07 26.74 -16.60
C ALA A 51 51.02 27.61 -17.34
N SER A 52 50.76 27.35 -18.62
CA SER A 52 49.94 28.21 -19.49
C SER A 52 48.68 27.55 -20.07
N SER A 53 48.23 26.40 -19.53
CA SER A 53 47.05 25.68 -20.05
C SER A 53 46.01 25.31 -19.00
N LEU A 54 45.90 26.09 -17.92
CA LEU A 54 44.95 25.86 -16.81
C LEU A 54 44.28 27.16 -16.32
N LEU A 55 44.10 28.14 -17.20
CA LEU A 55 43.00 29.09 -17.01
C LEU A 55 41.77 28.36 -17.50
N ALA A 56 41.05 27.71 -16.57
CA ALA A 56 39.69 27.26 -16.83
C ALA A 56 38.95 28.44 -17.46
N GLU A 57 38.49 28.28 -18.69
CA GLU A 57 37.76 29.32 -19.41
C GLU A 57 36.59 29.71 -18.52
N GLN A 58 36.61 30.94 -18.03
CA GLN A 58 35.59 31.43 -17.10
C GLN A 58 34.24 31.32 -17.80
N SER A 59 33.28 30.68 -17.15
CA SER A 59 31.98 30.42 -17.77
C SER A 59 31.32 31.74 -18.20
N GLN A 60 30.52 31.70 -19.26
CA GLN A 60 29.84 32.89 -19.75
C GLN A 60 28.82 33.38 -18.71
N ALA A 61 28.19 32.46 -17.99
CA ALA A 61 27.31 32.73 -16.87
C ALA A 61 28.03 33.50 -15.75
N ASP A 62 29.22 33.06 -15.33
CA ASP A 62 30.00 33.74 -14.30
C ASP A 62 30.46 35.14 -14.77
N ALA A 63 30.76 35.30 -16.06
CA ALA A 63 31.09 36.60 -16.63
C ALA A 63 29.89 37.57 -16.63
N CYS A 64 28.69 37.12 -17.04
CA CYS A 64 27.47 37.91 -16.95
C CYS A 64 27.16 38.29 -15.48
N PHE A 65 27.33 37.35 -14.55
CA PHE A 65 27.09 37.56 -13.13
C PHE A 65 28.07 38.58 -12.51
N ALA A 66 29.37 38.47 -12.82
CA ALA A 66 30.38 39.44 -12.37
C ALA A 66 30.09 40.86 -12.89
N ALA A 67 29.49 40.98 -14.08
CA ALA A 67 29.03 42.25 -14.64
C ALA A 67 27.67 42.72 -14.07
N ARG A 68 27.01 41.91 -13.23
CA ARG A 68 25.63 42.09 -12.74
C ARG A 68 24.61 42.29 -13.88
N ASP A 69 24.85 41.66 -15.03
CA ASP A 69 24.00 41.79 -16.22
C ASP A 69 22.93 40.70 -16.23
N THR A 70 21.75 41.04 -15.69
CA THR A 70 20.61 40.13 -15.64
C THR A 70 20.01 39.81 -17.01
N ALA A 71 20.19 40.70 -18.01
CA ALA A 71 19.74 40.45 -19.37
C ALA A 71 20.64 39.43 -20.07
N CYS A 72 21.96 39.54 -19.87
CA CYS A 72 22.94 38.55 -20.30
C CYS A 72 22.65 37.16 -19.72
N LEU A 73 22.35 37.07 -18.41
CA LEU A 73 21.96 35.80 -17.79
C LEU A 73 20.68 35.22 -18.40
N LYS A 74 19.63 36.04 -18.54
CA LYS A 74 18.34 35.60 -19.14
C LYS A 74 18.48 35.12 -20.58
N GLU A 75 19.34 35.77 -21.36
CA GLU A 75 19.60 35.36 -22.74
C GLU A 75 20.26 33.97 -22.80
N LEU A 76 21.21 33.69 -21.90
CA LEU A 76 21.91 32.40 -21.86
C LEU A 76 20.97 31.20 -21.73
N PHE A 77 19.90 31.34 -20.93
CA PHE A 77 18.94 30.27 -20.69
C PHE A 77 17.61 30.44 -21.43
N SER A 78 17.53 31.35 -22.40
CA SER A 78 16.28 31.63 -23.15
C SER A 78 15.70 30.40 -23.88
N ASP A 79 16.54 29.46 -24.27
CA ASP A 79 16.20 28.20 -24.93
C ASP A 79 16.34 26.97 -24.00
N ILE A 80 16.36 27.16 -22.67
CA ILE A 80 16.60 26.08 -21.68
C ILE A 80 15.69 24.86 -21.87
N VAL A 81 14.41 25.09 -22.21
CA VAL A 81 13.42 24.00 -22.41
C VAL A 81 13.82 23.10 -23.59
N SER A 82 14.39 23.66 -24.66
CA SER A 82 14.76 22.91 -25.87
C SER A 82 16.21 22.40 -25.84
N ASN A 83 17.07 22.98 -25.01
CA ASN A 83 18.49 22.69 -24.98
C ASN A 83 19.07 22.90 -23.55
N PRO A 84 18.73 22.04 -22.59
CA PRO A 84 19.21 22.17 -21.22
C PRO A 84 20.70 21.84 -21.15
N THR A 85 21.49 22.73 -20.53
CA THR A 85 22.92 22.52 -20.29
C THR A 85 23.30 22.98 -18.88
N PRO A 86 24.36 22.42 -18.27
CA PRO A 86 24.82 22.85 -16.95
C PRO A 86 25.13 24.36 -16.88
N GLU A 87 25.65 24.93 -17.96
CA GLU A 87 25.91 26.37 -18.09
C GLU A 87 24.64 27.21 -17.94
N LYS A 88 23.53 26.75 -18.53
CA LYS A 88 22.25 27.45 -18.47
C LYS A 88 21.62 27.32 -17.10
N SER A 89 21.66 26.13 -16.50
CA SER A 89 21.18 25.92 -15.12
C SER A 89 21.99 26.76 -14.12
N ARG A 90 23.30 26.93 -14.36
CA ARG A 90 24.17 27.85 -13.63
C ARG A 90 23.78 29.32 -13.85
N ALA A 91 23.50 29.75 -15.08
CA ALA A 91 23.02 31.10 -15.35
C ALA A 91 21.69 31.42 -14.65
N ILE A 92 20.77 30.45 -14.60
CA ILE A 92 19.51 30.56 -13.83
C ILE A 92 19.85 30.74 -12.34
N TYR A 93 20.67 29.87 -11.75
CA TYR A 93 21.07 29.99 -10.34
C TYR A 93 21.66 31.37 -10.00
N LEU A 94 22.61 31.85 -10.82
CA LEU A 94 23.26 33.15 -10.64
C LEU A 94 22.29 34.33 -10.77
N LEU A 95 21.24 34.21 -11.60
CA LEU A 95 20.17 35.21 -11.64
C LEU A 95 19.40 35.25 -10.32
N GLY A 96 19.11 34.08 -9.73
CA GLY A 96 18.46 33.99 -8.42
C GLY A 96 19.25 34.71 -7.34
N GLN A 97 20.58 34.55 -7.32
CA GLN A 97 21.45 35.27 -6.39
C GLN A 97 21.36 36.80 -6.56
N LEU A 98 21.36 37.30 -7.80
CA LEU A 98 21.23 38.74 -8.04
C LEU A 98 19.86 39.28 -7.58
N GLN A 99 18.79 38.50 -7.77
CA GLN A 99 17.44 38.85 -7.32
C GLN A 99 17.34 38.88 -5.80
N GLU A 100 17.98 37.94 -5.11
CA GLU A 100 18.05 37.92 -3.65
C GLU A 100 18.80 39.17 -3.13
N GLU A 101 19.92 39.54 -3.76
CA GLU A 101 20.66 40.77 -3.41
C GLU A 101 19.83 42.05 -3.62
N THR A 102 18.92 42.08 -4.59
CA THR A 102 18.01 43.22 -4.84
C THR A 102 16.74 43.18 -3.99
N GLY A 103 16.54 42.14 -3.17
CA GLY A 103 15.36 41.96 -2.33
C GLY A 103 14.13 41.41 -3.09
N GLU A 104 14.32 40.92 -4.31
CA GLU A 104 13.29 40.28 -5.13
C GLU A 104 13.11 38.80 -4.74
N PHE A 105 12.87 38.53 -3.46
CA PHE A 105 12.91 37.17 -2.88
C PHE A 105 11.98 36.15 -3.54
N SER A 106 10.76 36.54 -3.92
CA SER A 106 9.84 35.65 -4.63
C SER A 106 10.37 35.28 -6.02
N ALA A 107 10.97 36.22 -6.74
CA ALA A 107 11.57 35.94 -8.03
C ALA A 107 12.85 35.08 -7.90
N ALA A 108 13.62 35.29 -6.83
CA ALA A 108 14.77 34.45 -6.50
C ALA A 108 14.33 33.01 -6.20
N GLN A 109 13.27 32.81 -5.42
CA GLN A 109 12.69 31.49 -5.14
C GLN A 109 12.33 30.75 -6.44
N ASP A 110 11.53 31.39 -7.33
CA ASP A 110 11.12 30.80 -8.61
C ASP A 110 12.34 30.43 -9.48
N THR A 111 13.36 31.29 -9.46
CA THR A 111 14.58 31.10 -10.25
C THR A 111 15.43 29.96 -9.69
N TYR A 112 15.58 29.82 -8.37
CA TYR A 112 16.24 28.67 -7.77
C TYR A 112 15.48 27.36 -8.07
N MET A 113 14.15 27.36 -7.93
CA MET A 113 13.30 26.22 -8.29
C MET A 113 13.48 25.81 -9.76
N MET A 114 13.55 26.79 -10.67
CA MET A 114 13.82 26.54 -12.08
C MET A 114 15.21 25.93 -12.30
N SER A 115 16.24 26.43 -11.62
CA SER A 115 17.59 25.88 -11.72
C SER A 115 17.62 24.41 -11.30
N ILE A 116 16.96 24.06 -10.19
CA ILE A 116 16.83 22.68 -9.71
C ILE A 116 16.12 21.81 -10.76
N GLY A 117 15.01 22.28 -11.31
CA GLY A 117 14.22 21.56 -12.32
C GLY A 117 14.98 21.26 -13.62
N PHE A 118 15.99 22.07 -13.96
CA PHE A 118 16.86 21.85 -15.12
C PHE A 118 18.23 21.24 -14.77
N GLY A 119 18.31 20.53 -13.65
CA GLY A 119 19.52 19.78 -13.27
C GLY A 119 20.65 20.65 -12.71
N GLY A 120 20.32 21.78 -12.09
CA GLY A 120 21.21 22.45 -11.16
C GLY A 120 21.65 21.48 -10.06
N GLY A 121 22.89 21.60 -9.60
CA GLY A 121 23.43 20.75 -8.53
C GLY A 121 22.83 21.09 -7.16
N ASP A 122 23.60 20.88 -6.09
CA ASP A 122 23.11 21.11 -4.71
C ASP A 122 23.04 22.61 -4.34
N GLU A 123 23.76 23.48 -5.07
CA GLU A 123 23.85 24.92 -4.76
C GLU A 123 22.49 25.64 -4.74
N PRO A 124 21.59 25.48 -5.75
CA PRO A 124 20.30 26.13 -5.73
C PRO A 124 19.36 25.58 -4.65
N GLN A 125 19.49 24.30 -4.26
CA GLN A 125 18.73 23.72 -3.14
C GLN A 125 19.18 24.35 -1.82
N GLN A 126 20.49 24.50 -1.62
CA GLN A 126 21.03 25.17 -0.44
C GLN A 126 20.61 26.65 -0.40
N ALA A 127 20.68 27.37 -1.52
CA ALA A 127 20.23 28.76 -1.60
C ALA A 127 18.72 28.90 -1.30
N LEU A 128 17.90 27.96 -1.76
CA LEU A 128 16.48 27.91 -1.45
C LEU A 128 16.23 27.68 0.06
N LEU A 129 17.02 26.82 0.70
CA LEU A 129 16.97 26.61 2.16
C LEU A 129 17.42 27.85 2.93
N ASP A 130 18.49 28.52 2.50
CA ASP A 130 18.98 29.75 3.11
C ASP A 130 17.94 30.88 2.98
N LEU A 131 17.31 30.99 1.82
CA LEU A 131 16.21 31.93 1.56
C LEU A 131 15.02 31.64 2.47
N PHE A 132 14.63 30.38 2.65
CA PHE A 132 13.56 29.99 3.60
C PHE A 132 13.89 30.42 5.04
N ASN A 133 15.11 30.15 5.49
CA ASN A 133 15.54 30.51 6.84
C ASN A 133 15.56 32.04 7.06
N ALA A 134 15.85 32.81 6.02
CA ALA A 134 15.86 34.26 6.07
C ALA A 134 14.46 34.89 5.93
N GLN A 135 13.61 34.34 5.05
CA GLN A 135 12.33 34.92 4.63
C GLN A 135 11.25 33.84 4.45
N PRO A 136 10.79 33.17 5.53
CA PRO A 136 9.87 32.03 5.43
C PRO A 136 8.52 32.39 4.79
N GLN A 137 8.07 33.64 4.93
CA GLN A 137 6.81 34.13 4.36
C GLN A 137 6.79 34.21 2.83
N VAL A 138 7.95 34.06 2.17
CA VAL A 138 8.06 34.00 0.71
C VAL A 138 7.54 32.66 0.18
N PHE A 139 7.67 31.60 1.00
CA PHE A 139 7.25 30.25 0.65
C PHE A 139 5.74 30.10 0.86
N THR A 140 4.99 30.25 -0.22
CA THR A 140 3.54 30.08 -0.23
C THR A 140 3.09 28.83 -0.98
N ASP A 141 3.95 28.29 -1.85
CA ASP A 141 3.74 27.04 -2.57
C ASP A 141 4.45 25.86 -1.87
N PRO A 142 3.69 24.85 -1.40
CA PRO A 142 4.23 23.63 -0.82
C PRO A 142 5.29 22.91 -1.67
N SER A 143 5.23 23.04 -3.00
CA SER A 143 6.17 22.38 -3.92
C SER A 143 7.63 22.81 -3.68
N SER A 144 7.83 24.04 -3.21
CA SER A 144 9.16 24.56 -2.88
C SER A 144 9.76 23.89 -1.65
N CYS A 145 8.93 23.50 -0.67
CA CYS A 145 9.39 22.78 0.51
C CYS A 145 9.84 21.36 0.20
N LEU A 146 9.30 20.75 -0.86
CA LEU A 146 9.70 19.41 -1.30
C LEU A 146 11.13 19.40 -1.86
N GLN A 147 11.55 20.45 -2.56
CA GLN A 147 12.90 20.55 -3.11
C GLN A 147 13.99 20.62 -2.04
N ILE A 148 13.68 21.23 -0.90
CA ILE A 148 14.58 21.33 0.26
C ILE A 148 14.27 20.28 1.34
N LYS A 149 13.26 19.42 1.13
CA LYS A 149 12.78 18.37 2.05
C LYS A 149 12.65 18.84 3.50
N SER A 150 12.15 20.07 3.71
CA SER A 150 12.14 20.72 5.02
C SER A 150 10.76 20.64 5.68
N GLU A 151 10.64 19.87 6.77
CA GLU A 151 9.41 19.84 7.58
C GLU A 151 9.04 21.22 8.13
N ALA A 152 10.03 22.03 8.50
CA ALA A 152 9.81 23.38 9.01
C ALA A 152 9.18 24.28 7.94
N CYS A 153 9.55 24.09 6.67
CA CYS A 153 8.95 24.79 5.54
C CYS A 153 7.47 24.42 5.37
N PHE A 154 7.16 23.12 5.35
CA PHE A 154 5.76 22.67 5.28
C PHE A 154 4.94 23.19 6.46
N SER A 155 5.48 23.12 7.68
CA SER A 155 4.80 23.59 8.89
C SER A 155 4.50 25.09 8.81
N ALA A 156 5.45 25.90 8.32
CA ALA A 156 5.23 27.33 8.13
C ALA A 156 4.08 27.61 7.15
N ILE A 157 3.97 26.84 6.05
CA ILE A 157 2.87 26.99 5.09
C ILE A 157 1.53 26.61 5.72
N ILE A 158 1.48 25.47 6.43
CA ILE A 158 0.27 24.97 7.12
C ILE A 158 -0.26 26.02 8.10
N ASP A 159 0.61 26.74 8.80
CA ASP A 159 0.24 27.73 9.82
C ASP A 159 -0.15 29.12 9.25
N GLN A 160 0.30 29.47 8.03
CA GLN A 160 0.27 30.86 7.55
C GLN A 160 -0.54 31.11 6.28
N VAL A 161 -0.81 30.07 5.48
CA VAL A 161 -1.31 30.21 4.10
C VAL A 161 -2.80 29.77 4.04
N PRO A 162 -3.60 30.20 3.04
CA PRO A 162 -4.98 29.74 2.89
C PRO A 162 -5.16 28.21 2.97
N SER A 163 -6.37 27.79 3.32
CA SER A 163 -6.68 26.39 3.62
C SER A 163 -6.32 25.42 2.48
N GLU A 164 -6.44 25.82 1.22
CA GLU A 164 -6.11 24.96 0.08
C GLU A 164 -4.60 24.62 0.04
N SER A 165 -3.71 25.61 0.13
CA SER A 165 -2.27 25.35 0.18
C SER A 165 -1.84 24.66 1.48
N ALA A 166 -2.54 24.90 2.59
CA ALA A 166 -2.31 24.17 3.82
C ALA A 166 -2.64 22.68 3.67
N VAL A 167 -3.73 22.34 2.97
CA VAL A 167 -4.14 20.96 2.65
C VAL A 167 -3.10 20.28 1.74
N ASP A 168 -2.58 20.97 0.73
CA ASP A 168 -1.51 20.44 -0.12
C ASP A 168 -0.18 20.29 0.64
N ALA A 169 0.15 21.22 1.54
CA ALA A 169 1.32 21.09 2.41
C ALA A 169 1.21 19.90 3.36
N GLN A 170 0.03 19.66 3.93
CA GLN A 170 -0.24 18.46 4.74
C GLN A 170 -0.05 17.19 3.91
N PHE A 171 -0.58 17.14 2.69
CA PHE A 171 -0.42 15.99 1.80
C PHE A 171 1.06 15.72 1.48
N LEU A 172 1.81 16.74 1.06
CA LEU A 172 3.22 16.57 0.68
C LEU A 172 4.11 16.23 1.88
N LEU A 173 3.89 16.86 3.04
CA LEU A 173 4.59 16.52 4.28
C LEU A 173 4.27 15.11 4.74
N GLY A 174 2.99 14.73 4.72
CA GLY A 174 2.55 13.37 5.02
C GLY A 174 3.23 12.34 4.11
N SER A 175 3.25 12.62 2.80
CA SER A 175 3.88 11.77 1.79
C SER A 175 5.39 11.61 2.02
N LEU A 176 6.08 12.71 2.36
CA LEU A 176 7.50 12.68 2.71
C LEU A 176 7.77 11.83 3.95
N LEU A 177 6.90 11.91 4.97
CA LEU A 177 7.04 11.21 6.24
C LEU A 177 6.72 9.72 6.17
N VAL A 178 5.84 9.29 5.26
CA VAL A 178 5.54 7.85 5.04
C VAL A 178 6.49 7.18 4.04
N SER A 179 7.26 7.96 3.26
CA SER A 179 8.16 7.43 2.25
C SER A 179 9.32 6.64 2.87
N SER A 180 9.50 5.39 2.42
CA SER A 180 10.62 4.54 2.83
C SER A 180 11.99 5.01 2.34
N GLU A 181 12.03 5.93 1.37
CA GLU A 181 13.26 6.56 0.87
C GLU A 181 13.72 7.73 1.76
N ASN A 182 12.87 8.19 2.67
CA ASN A 182 13.20 9.26 3.60
C ASN A 182 13.89 8.67 4.84
N GLU A 183 15.15 9.06 5.09
CA GLU A 183 15.89 8.66 6.29
C GLU A 183 15.26 9.14 7.60
N ASN A 184 14.44 10.19 7.53
CA ASN A 184 13.68 10.76 8.64
C ASN A 184 12.19 10.39 8.57
N ALA A 185 11.85 9.27 7.92
CA ALA A 185 10.47 8.79 7.88
C ALA A 185 9.91 8.61 9.29
N ASP A 186 8.67 9.07 9.48
CA ASP A 186 7.85 8.83 10.65
C ASP A 186 6.44 8.50 10.15
N PRO A 187 6.16 7.24 9.82
CA PRO A 187 4.89 6.86 9.22
C PRO A 187 3.69 7.22 10.10
N VAL A 188 3.85 7.18 11.44
CA VAL A 188 2.78 7.52 12.39
C VAL A 188 2.42 8.99 12.33
N ARG A 189 3.41 9.89 12.23
CA ARG A 189 3.15 11.32 11.98
C ARG A 189 2.66 11.55 10.56
N GLY A 190 3.24 10.86 9.59
CA GLY A 190 2.89 10.98 8.18
C GLY A 190 1.41 10.71 7.92
N VAL A 191 0.87 9.60 8.44
CA VAL A 191 -0.56 9.29 8.29
C VAL A 191 -1.47 10.35 8.91
N ARG A 192 -1.09 10.99 10.03
CA ARG A 192 -1.91 12.07 10.61
C ARG A 192 -2.01 13.29 9.69
N PHE A 193 -0.93 13.65 9.01
CA PHE A 193 -0.96 14.72 8.02
C PHE A 193 -1.76 14.34 6.78
N LEU A 194 -1.65 13.09 6.32
CA LEU A 194 -2.45 12.59 5.21
C LEU A 194 -3.94 12.54 5.56
N GLU A 195 -4.31 12.09 6.76
CA GLU A 195 -5.70 12.09 7.25
C GLU A 195 -6.26 13.51 7.26
N ALA A 196 -5.51 14.49 7.79
CA ALA A 196 -5.89 15.89 7.76
C ALA A 196 -6.05 16.45 6.33
N ALA A 197 -5.15 16.07 5.41
CA ALA A 197 -5.24 16.48 4.01
C ALA A 197 -6.48 15.87 3.32
N ALA A 198 -6.79 14.60 3.58
CA ALA A 198 -7.98 13.92 3.07
C ALA A 198 -9.27 14.59 3.58
N GLU A 199 -9.35 14.89 4.89
CA GLU A 199 -10.46 15.64 5.49
C GLU A 199 -10.59 17.06 4.90
N GLY A 200 -9.46 17.67 4.54
CA GLY A 200 -9.39 18.96 3.86
C GLY A 200 -9.73 18.94 2.38
N GLY A 201 -10.02 17.77 1.80
CA GLY A 201 -10.45 17.61 0.41
C GLY A 201 -9.33 17.32 -0.60
N ASN A 202 -8.12 16.98 -0.14
CA ASN A 202 -7.08 16.50 -1.06
C ASN A 202 -7.49 15.14 -1.64
N GLU A 203 -7.65 15.06 -2.96
CA GLU A 203 -8.18 13.86 -3.63
C GLU A 203 -7.19 12.68 -3.69
N THR A 204 -5.90 12.95 -3.47
CA THR A 204 -4.83 11.95 -3.57
C THR A 204 -4.47 11.36 -2.20
N ALA A 205 -4.66 12.13 -1.12
CA ALA A 205 -4.35 11.69 0.24
C ALA A 205 -5.05 10.37 0.65
N PRO A 206 -6.34 10.13 0.34
CA PRO A 206 -6.99 8.85 0.61
C PRO A 206 -6.33 7.67 -0.10
N CYS A 207 -5.82 7.86 -1.32
CA CYS A 207 -5.13 6.80 -2.05
C CYS A 207 -3.82 6.40 -1.35
N LEU A 208 -3.05 7.39 -0.89
CA LEU A 208 -1.81 7.10 -0.18
C LEU A 208 -2.09 6.51 1.22
N LEU A 209 -3.16 6.93 1.90
CA LEU A 209 -3.60 6.31 3.15
C LEU A 209 -4.04 4.87 2.96
N HIS A 210 -4.77 4.58 1.88
CA HIS A 210 -5.15 3.21 1.51
C HIS A 210 -3.91 2.32 1.43
N GLU A 211 -2.93 2.70 0.62
CA GLU A 211 -1.67 1.96 0.45
C GLU A 211 -0.88 1.85 1.77
N THR A 212 -0.76 2.96 2.51
CA THR A 212 0.01 2.99 3.76
C THR A 212 -0.57 2.05 4.80
N TYR A 213 -1.91 2.00 4.93
CA TYR A 213 -2.57 1.12 5.89
C TYR A 213 -2.61 -0.36 5.48
N GLN A 214 -2.32 -0.72 4.22
CA GLN A 214 -2.23 -2.13 3.81
C GLN A 214 -0.98 -2.83 4.33
N THR A 215 0.07 -2.07 4.66
CA THR A 215 1.35 -2.65 5.03
C THR A 215 1.72 -2.27 6.46
N SER A 216 2.34 -3.19 7.17
CA SER A 216 2.97 -2.86 8.46
C SER A 216 4.35 -2.28 8.19
N VAL A 217 4.60 -1.07 8.68
CA VAL A 217 5.91 -0.42 8.66
C VAL A 217 6.33 -0.10 10.10
N ASP A 218 7.60 0.22 10.32
CA ASP A 218 8.11 0.50 11.67
C ASP A 218 7.28 1.62 12.35
N GLY A 219 6.67 1.28 13.48
CA GLY A 219 5.82 2.19 14.26
C GLY A 219 4.34 2.26 13.83
N LEU A 220 3.97 1.73 12.66
CA LEU A 220 2.60 1.74 12.14
C LEU A 220 2.18 0.34 11.70
N ALA A 221 1.35 -0.31 12.50
CA ALA A 221 0.75 -1.59 12.13
C ALA A 221 -0.25 -1.40 10.97
N ALA A 222 -0.35 -2.42 10.11
CA ALA A 222 -1.40 -2.47 9.09
C ALA A 222 -2.79 -2.32 9.74
N ASN A 223 -3.69 -1.62 9.05
CA ASN A 223 -5.05 -1.38 9.50
C ASN A 223 -6.00 -1.45 8.28
N TYR A 224 -6.49 -2.64 7.99
CA TYR A 224 -7.27 -2.89 6.78
C TYR A 224 -8.62 -2.16 6.80
N ASP A 225 -9.29 -2.06 7.94
CA ASP A 225 -10.52 -1.24 8.07
C ASP A 225 -10.28 0.19 7.57
N LYS A 226 -9.22 0.85 8.05
CA LYS A 226 -8.85 2.19 7.60
C LYS A 226 -8.41 2.22 6.14
N SER A 227 -7.61 1.23 5.73
CA SER A 227 -7.17 1.11 4.34
C SER A 227 -8.36 1.13 3.39
N ILE A 228 -9.40 0.34 3.68
CA ILE A 228 -10.61 0.29 2.86
C ILE A 228 -11.42 1.58 2.96
N GLN A 229 -11.60 2.13 4.15
CA GLN A 229 -12.30 3.40 4.33
C GLN A 229 -11.70 4.53 3.48
N PHE A 230 -10.37 4.62 3.41
CA PHE A 230 -9.69 5.59 2.56
C PHE A 230 -9.62 5.15 1.09
N GLY A 231 -9.56 3.85 0.83
CA GLY A 231 -9.64 3.28 -0.50
C GLY A 231 -10.94 3.64 -1.21
N LEU A 232 -12.08 3.56 -0.52
CA LEU A 232 -13.40 3.97 -1.04
C LEU A 232 -13.49 5.48 -1.32
N GLN A 233 -12.66 6.29 -0.66
CA GLN A 233 -12.55 7.73 -0.92
C GLN A 233 -11.56 8.05 -2.05
N CYS A 234 -10.67 7.12 -2.39
CA CYS A 234 -9.68 7.30 -3.43
C CYS A 234 -10.38 7.29 -4.80
N LYS A 235 -10.42 8.45 -5.48
CA LYS A 235 -11.04 8.55 -6.81
C LYS A 235 -10.26 7.85 -7.93
N PHE A 236 -9.02 7.47 -7.65
CA PHE A 236 -8.07 6.94 -8.64
C PHE A 236 -7.87 5.43 -8.57
N VAL A 237 -8.28 4.82 -7.46
CA VAL A 237 -8.13 3.38 -7.19
C VAL A 237 -9.49 2.89 -6.77
N ASP A 238 -10.04 1.95 -7.53
CA ASP A 238 -11.08 1.09 -6.99
C ASP A 238 -10.39 0.19 -5.95
N PRO A 239 -10.67 0.33 -4.64
CA PRO A 239 -9.99 -0.45 -3.61
C PRO A 239 -10.26 -1.95 -3.79
N PHE A 240 -11.31 -2.28 -4.54
CA PHE A 240 -11.63 -3.62 -4.93
C PHE A 240 -12.13 -3.62 -6.38
N PRO A 241 -11.23 -3.66 -7.37
CA PRO A 241 -11.60 -3.58 -8.79
C PRO A 241 -12.53 -4.71 -9.27
N ASN A 242 -12.85 -5.67 -8.39
CA ASN A 242 -13.74 -6.80 -8.61
C ASN A 242 -14.79 -6.99 -7.50
N LEU A 243 -14.89 -6.08 -6.52
CA LEU A 243 -15.99 -6.11 -5.56
C LEU A 243 -17.19 -5.49 -6.26
N ASP A 244 -18.15 -6.33 -6.55
CA ASP A 244 -19.43 -5.87 -7.03
C ASP A 244 -20.21 -5.29 -5.85
N GLU A 245 -20.38 -3.95 -5.84
CA GLU A 245 -21.03 -3.21 -4.75
C GLU A 245 -22.41 -3.78 -4.44
N GLU A 246 -23.18 -4.17 -5.48
CA GLU A 246 -24.51 -4.79 -5.32
C GLU A 246 -24.44 -6.10 -4.51
N HIS A 247 -23.42 -6.93 -4.75
CA HIS A 247 -23.26 -8.20 -4.04
C HIS A 247 -22.61 -8.04 -2.66
N PHE A 248 -21.83 -6.99 -2.44
CA PHE A 248 -21.34 -6.67 -1.10
C PHE A 248 -22.46 -6.10 -0.21
N GLU A 249 -23.34 -5.25 -0.77
CA GLU A 249 -24.56 -4.83 -0.09
C GLU A 249 -25.45 -6.04 0.24
N GLU A 250 -25.64 -6.97 -0.71
CA GLU A 250 -26.36 -8.22 -0.45
C GLU A 250 -25.73 -9.00 0.71
N TYR A 251 -24.40 -9.02 0.82
CA TYR A 251 -23.68 -9.60 1.94
C TYR A 251 -23.94 -8.87 3.26
N GLU A 252 -23.91 -7.53 3.29
CA GLU A 252 -24.10 -6.75 4.52
C GLU A 252 -25.50 -6.92 5.12
N ASP A 253 -26.51 -7.13 4.27
CA ASP A 253 -27.91 -7.32 4.66
C ASP A 253 -28.22 -8.73 5.24
N GLN A 254 -27.24 -9.63 5.29
CA GLN A 254 -27.46 -11.00 5.75
C GLN A 254 -27.48 -11.13 7.27
N ASP A 255 -28.44 -11.91 7.76
CA ASP A 255 -28.58 -12.27 9.17
C ASP A 255 -27.56 -13.34 9.62
N GLY A 256 -27.18 -13.28 10.90
CA GLY A 256 -26.25 -14.22 11.52
C GLY A 256 -24.79 -13.94 11.15
N HIS A 257 -23.93 -14.93 11.37
CA HIS A 257 -22.52 -14.79 11.01
C HIS A 257 -22.34 -14.88 9.50
N ARG A 258 -21.43 -14.06 8.97
CA ARG A 258 -21.20 -13.92 7.54
C ARG A 258 -19.75 -13.58 7.23
N ALA A 259 -19.27 -14.05 6.09
CA ALA A 259 -17.95 -13.66 5.59
C ALA A 259 -17.96 -13.46 4.09
N PHE A 260 -17.06 -12.60 3.62
CA PHE A 260 -16.85 -12.28 2.22
C PHE A 260 -15.40 -12.58 1.82
N ALA A 261 -15.24 -13.36 0.75
CA ALA A 261 -13.97 -13.68 0.15
C ALA A 261 -13.90 -13.13 -1.28
N LEU A 262 -12.75 -12.59 -1.63
CA LEU A 262 -12.48 -11.95 -2.92
C LEU A 262 -11.19 -12.51 -3.52
N GLY A 263 -11.26 -12.87 -4.79
CA GLY A 263 -10.11 -13.17 -5.64
C GLY A 263 -10.02 -12.18 -6.81
N GLU A 264 -9.00 -12.32 -7.65
CA GLU A 264 -8.79 -11.44 -8.81
C GLU A 264 -9.92 -11.46 -9.84
N THR A 265 -10.67 -12.56 -9.94
CA THR A 265 -11.67 -12.76 -11.01
C THR A 265 -13.03 -13.22 -10.50
N GLY A 266 -13.24 -13.18 -9.20
CA GLY A 266 -14.47 -13.65 -8.58
C GLY A 266 -14.51 -13.38 -7.09
N TRP A 267 -15.69 -13.51 -6.54
CA TRP A 267 -15.97 -13.33 -5.13
C TRP A 267 -16.95 -14.43 -4.69
N SER A 268 -17.05 -14.61 -3.38
CA SER A 268 -18.12 -15.40 -2.77
C SER A 268 -18.31 -14.90 -1.36
N PHE A 269 -19.56 -14.87 -0.89
CA PHE A 269 -19.86 -14.70 0.51
C PHE A 269 -20.65 -15.89 1.02
N PHE A 270 -20.60 -16.08 2.34
CA PHE A 270 -21.40 -17.08 3.02
C PHE A 270 -22.05 -16.46 4.25
N SER A 271 -23.35 -16.68 4.39
CA SER A 271 -24.16 -15.97 5.39
C SER A 271 -25.46 -16.68 5.79
N GLU A 272 -25.60 -17.99 5.51
CA GLU A 272 -26.87 -18.72 5.68
C GLU A 272 -27.22 -18.99 7.16
N GLY A 273 -27.19 -17.94 7.99
CA GLY A 273 -27.30 -17.98 9.43
C GLY A 273 -26.31 -18.96 10.02
N VAL A 274 -25.02 -18.89 9.68
CA VAL A 274 -24.05 -19.75 10.38
C VAL A 274 -23.95 -19.35 11.83
N ALA A 275 -23.77 -20.36 12.67
CA ALA A 275 -23.69 -20.25 14.12
C ALA A 275 -22.41 -19.56 14.61
N ASN A 276 -21.39 -19.48 13.76
CA ASN A 276 -20.06 -19.02 14.16
C ASN A 276 -19.32 -18.39 12.94
N PRO A 277 -18.56 -17.29 13.14
CA PRO A 277 -17.80 -16.59 12.11
C PRO A 277 -16.70 -17.42 11.42
N GLU A 278 -16.06 -18.36 12.13
CA GLU A 278 -15.02 -19.24 11.56
C GLU A 278 -15.57 -20.13 10.43
N VAL A 279 -16.79 -20.62 10.59
CA VAL A 279 -17.44 -21.43 9.54
C VAL A 279 -17.81 -20.55 8.35
N ALA A 280 -18.34 -19.34 8.61
CA ALA A 280 -18.63 -18.36 7.57
C ALA A 280 -17.38 -18.06 6.74
N ALA A 281 -16.28 -17.72 7.44
CA ALA A 281 -14.99 -17.40 6.86
C ALA A 281 -14.46 -18.52 5.97
N ARG A 282 -14.46 -19.76 6.47
CA ARG A 282 -14.01 -20.91 5.68
C ARG A 282 -14.85 -21.14 4.44
N LEU A 283 -16.17 -21.14 4.60
CA LEU A 283 -17.07 -21.44 3.50
C LEU A 283 -17.01 -20.37 2.41
N ALA A 284 -16.97 -19.08 2.79
CA ALA A 284 -16.75 -18.00 1.83
C ALA A 284 -15.46 -18.21 1.03
N LEU A 285 -14.35 -18.56 1.71
CA LEU A 285 -13.07 -18.80 1.06
C LEU A 285 -13.10 -20.01 0.11
N GLU A 286 -13.67 -21.14 0.55
CA GLU A 286 -13.78 -22.36 -0.24
C GLU A 286 -14.70 -22.20 -1.45
N PHE A 287 -15.86 -21.57 -1.27
CA PHE A 287 -16.77 -21.28 -2.38
C PHE A 287 -16.14 -20.32 -3.37
N CYS A 288 -15.42 -19.30 -2.90
CA CYS A 288 -14.67 -18.41 -3.79
C CYS A 288 -13.62 -19.21 -4.59
N ASN A 289 -12.86 -20.08 -3.93
CA ASN A 289 -11.79 -20.84 -4.56
C ASN A 289 -12.29 -21.90 -5.55
N THR A 290 -13.47 -22.48 -5.31
CA THR A 290 -14.07 -23.55 -6.11
C THR A 290 -15.14 -23.07 -7.09
N SER A 291 -15.47 -21.77 -7.06
CA SER A 291 -16.51 -21.20 -7.91
C SER A 291 -16.20 -21.45 -9.39
N PRO A 292 -17.14 -22.03 -10.17
CA PRO A 292 -16.95 -22.26 -11.59
C PRO A 292 -16.83 -20.96 -12.40
N HIS A 293 -17.16 -19.83 -11.78
CA HIS A 293 -17.02 -18.50 -12.37
C HIS A 293 -15.58 -17.95 -12.32
N ARG A 294 -14.65 -18.63 -11.65
CA ARG A 294 -13.24 -18.22 -11.60
C ARG A 294 -12.64 -18.33 -13.00
N ARG A 295 -12.44 -17.17 -13.65
CA ARG A 295 -11.85 -17.07 -15.00
C ARG A 295 -10.33 -17.27 -14.90
N SER A 296 -9.87 -18.52 -14.84
CA SER A 296 -8.46 -18.92 -15.03
C SER A 296 -7.40 -18.19 -14.20
N GLY A 297 -7.77 -17.42 -13.18
CA GLY A 297 -6.83 -16.75 -12.28
C GLY A 297 -6.14 -17.73 -11.36
N THR A 298 -4.84 -17.58 -11.18
CA THR A 298 -4.01 -18.38 -10.26
C THR A 298 -4.12 -17.93 -8.82
N ASP A 299 -4.71 -16.76 -8.57
CA ASP A 299 -4.59 -16.07 -7.30
C ASP A 299 -5.67 -16.49 -6.34
N ASP A 300 -5.25 -17.19 -5.29
CA ASP A 300 -6.10 -17.65 -4.19
C ASP A 300 -7.02 -16.55 -3.70
N CYS A 301 -8.29 -16.91 -3.50
CA CYS A 301 -9.22 -16.02 -2.86
C CYS A 301 -8.69 -15.66 -1.47
N ARG A 302 -9.01 -14.44 -1.04
CA ARG A 302 -8.65 -13.91 0.26
C ARG A 302 -9.92 -13.53 0.99
N LEU A 303 -9.97 -13.84 2.29
CA LEU A 303 -11.00 -13.27 3.14
C LEU A 303 -10.76 -11.79 3.30
N ILE A 304 -11.79 -10.99 3.03
CA ILE A 304 -11.73 -9.54 3.13
C ILE A 304 -12.68 -8.99 4.18
N ASN A 305 -13.76 -9.71 4.54
CA ASN A 305 -14.68 -9.25 5.57
C ASN A 305 -15.27 -10.43 6.37
N ILE A 306 -15.39 -10.27 7.69
CA ILE A 306 -16.07 -11.20 8.61
C ILE A 306 -16.96 -10.37 9.53
N ASP A 307 -18.28 -10.61 9.50
CA ASP A 307 -19.29 -9.91 10.30
C ASP A 307 -19.20 -8.37 10.24
N GLY A 308 -18.91 -7.81 9.07
CA GLY A 308 -18.74 -6.37 8.87
C GLY A 308 -17.37 -5.82 9.29
N THR A 309 -16.44 -6.67 9.75
CA THR A 309 -15.06 -6.29 10.07
C THR A 309 -14.13 -6.65 8.92
N TRP A 310 -13.35 -5.69 8.41
CA TRP A 310 -12.41 -5.97 7.33
C TRP A 310 -11.19 -6.72 7.86
N VAL A 311 -10.74 -7.71 7.11
CA VAL A 311 -9.62 -8.58 7.48
C VAL A 311 -8.67 -8.75 6.29
N ASP A 312 -7.38 -8.96 6.54
CA ASP A 312 -6.44 -9.33 5.48
C ASP A 312 -6.10 -10.79 5.54
N ASN A 313 -6.88 -11.56 4.80
CA ASN A 313 -6.67 -12.98 4.60
C ASN A 313 -6.22 -13.71 5.89
N PRO A 314 -6.98 -13.56 7.00
CA PRO A 314 -6.59 -14.16 8.26
C PRO A 314 -6.46 -15.66 8.07
N GLU A 315 -5.57 -16.28 8.85
CA GLU A 315 -5.49 -17.72 8.89
C GLU A 315 -6.87 -18.25 9.32
N VAL A 316 -7.55 -18.94 8.40
CA VAL A 316 -8.88 -19.49 8.67
C VAL A 316 -8.71 -20.56 9.72
N PRO A 317 -9.33 -20.42 10.90
CA PRO A 317 -9.19 -21.42 11.95
C PRO A 317 -9.59 -22.80 11.45
N ALA A 318 -8.95 -23.84 11.98
CA ALA A 318 -9.40 -25.20 11.78
C ALA A 318 -10.89 -25.27 12.16
N LEU A 319 -11.74 -25.89 11.32
CA LEU A 319 -13.10 -26.20 11.75
C LEU A 319 -12.99 -27.01 13.03
N SER A 320 -13.56 -26.47 14.11
CA SER A 320 -13.61 -27.19 15.37
C SER A 320 -14.34 -28.52 15.13
N ALA A 321 -13.82 -29.58 15.74
CA ALA A 321 -14.60 -30.81 15.86
C ALA A 321 -15.96 -30.47 16.47
N PHE A 322 -17.00 -31.18 16.03
CA PHE A 322 -18.34 -31.01 16.57
C PHE A 322 -18.29 -31.13 18.09
N SER A 323 -18.70 -30.08 18.80
CA SER A 323 -18.55 -29.99 20.26
C SER A 323 -19.69 -30.63 21.05
N GLY A 324 -20.64 -31.27 20.36
CA GLY A 324 -21.87 -31.74 20.98
C GLY A 324 -22.93 -30.64 21.13
N GLY A 325 -24.18 -31.05 21.32
CA GLY A 325 -25.26 -30.11 21.61
C GLY A 325 -25.81 -29.36 20.39
N VAL A 326 -26.90 -28.61 20.63
CA VAL A 326 -27.53 -27.75 19.62
C VAL A 326 -26.58 -26.63 19.18
N ASP A 327 -25.75 -26.15 20.10
CA ASP A 327 -24.77 -25.09 19.80
C ASP A 327 -23.69 -25.56 18.81
N GLY A 328 -23.39 -26.86 18.76
CA GLY A 328 -22.48 -27.46 17.77
C GLY A 328 -23.07 -27.56 16.35
N LEU A 329 -24.37 -27.30 16.17
CA LEU A 329 -24.98 -27.27 14.85
C LEU A 329 -24.55 -26.01 14.10
N ILE A 330 -23.97 -26.19 12.91
CA ILE A 330 -23.24 -25.14 12.18
C ILE A 330 -24.17 -24.08 11.58
N THR A 331 -25.37 -24.45 11.14
CA THR A 331 -26.31 -23.51 10.51
C THR A 331 -27.56 -23.31 11.37
N MET A 332 -28.13 -22.12 11.35
CA MET A 332 -29.40 -21.81 12.01
C MET A 332 -30.52 -22.69 11.46
N ALA A 333 -30.54 -22.95 10.15
CA ALA A 333 -31.50 -23.90 9.57
C ALA A 333 -31.38 -25.33 10.15
N ALA A 334 -30.16 -25.80 10.47
CA ALA A 334 -29.96 -27.07 11.17
C ALA A 334 -30.50 -27.01 12.60
N ARG A 335 -30.27 -25.89 13.30
CA ARG A 335 -30.76 -25.65 14.66
C ARG A 335 -32.28 -25.64 14.72
N ASP A 336 -32.92 -24.89 13.84
CA ASP A 336 -34.38 -24.82 13.73
C ASP A 336 -34.96 -26.21 13.43
N ALA A 337 -34.40 -26.92 12.44
CA ALA A 337 -34.83 -28.27 12.13
C ALA A 337 -34.60 -29.26 13.28
N TYR A 338 -33.53 -29.08 14.06
CA TYR A 338 -33.30 -29.89 15.25
C TYR A 338 -34.35 -29.60 16.32
N GLN A 339 -34.57 -28.33 16.64
CA GLN A 339 -35.45 -27.89 17.72
C GLN A 339 -36.92 -28.14 17.40
N ASP A 340 -37.39 -27.69 16.23
CA ASP A 340 -38.81 -27.70 15.88
C ASP A 340 -39.31 -29.07 15.44
N ASP A 341 -38.46 -29.82 14.73
CA ASP A 341 -38.87 -31.09 14.13
C ASP A 341 -38.25 -32.31 14.81
N TYR A 342 -36.92 -32.37 14.90
CA TYR A 342 -36.21 -33.59 15.32
C TYR A 342 -36.43 -33.89 16.81
N SER A 343 -36.29 -32.88 17.68
CA SER A 343 -36.28 -33.04 19.13
C SER A 343 -37.62 -33.53 19.67
N GLY A 344 -38.73 -33.18 19.01
CA GLY A 344 -40.09 -33.55 19.39
C GLY A 344 -40.53 -34.95 18.95
N ARG A 345 -39.74 -35.67 18.14
CA ARG A 345 -40.11 -37.02 17.69
C ARG A 345 -39.86 -38.06 18.77
N SER A 346 -40.89 -38.84 19.12
CA SER A 346 -40.80 -39.93 20.11
C SER A 346 -40.11 -41.19 19.58
N ASP A 347 -40.01 -41.32 18.26
CA ASP A 347 -39.54 -42.55 17.62
C ASP A 347 -38.03 -42.52 17.37
N ARG A 348 -37.50 -43.66 16.92
CA ARG A 348 -36.11 -43.81 16.48
C ARG A 348 -35.77 -42.71 15.48
N ARG A 349 -34.65 -42.01 15.68
CA ARG A 349 -34.27 -40.85 14.87
C ARG A 349 -32.77 -40.65 14.82
N VAL A 350 -32.30 -40.15 13.69
CA VAL A 350 -30.89 -39.88 13.41
C VAL A 350 -30.75 -38.49 12.81
N PHE A 351 -29.81 -37.71 13.33
CA PHE A 351 -29.40 -36.41 12.81
C PHE A 351 -27.94 -36.51 12.37
N VAL A 352 -27.66 -36.00 11.18
CA VAL A 352 -26.33 -36.00 10.57
C VAL A 352 -25.96 -34.59 10.16
N GLN A 353 -24.65 -34.30 10.17
CA GLN A 353 -24.12 -33.02 9.76
C GLN A 353 -22.70 -33.20 9.20
N SER A 354 -22.32 -32.36 8.26
CA SER A 354 -20.95 -32.23 7.78
C SER A 354 -20.29 -30.94 8.27
N GLN A 355 -18.97 -30.90 8.14
CA GLN A 355 -18.13 -29.77 8.53
C GLN A 355 -18.43 -28.46 7.77
N ASN A 356 -19.00 -28.53 6.57
CA ASN A 356 -19.46 -27.35 5.81
C ASN A 356 -20.90 -26.92 6.16
N GLY A 357 -21.51 -27.53 7.18
CA GLY A 357 -22.86 -27.21 7.61
C GLY A 357 -23.98 -27.79 6.75
N SER A 358 -23.72 -28.72 5.82
CA SER A 358 -24.81 -29.59 5.33
C SER A 358 -25.34 -30.41 6.48
N TRP A 359 -26.63 -30.69 6.46
CA TRP A 359 -27.28 -31.48 7.49
C TRP A 359 -28.43 -32.29 6.91
N GLY A 360 -28.85 -33.30 7.65
CA GLY A 360 -30.02 -34.09 7.33
C GLY A 360 -30.50 -34.84 8.57
N TRP A 361 -31.78 -35.14 8.61
CA TRP A 361 -32.31 -36.00 9.66
C TRP A 361 -33.45 -36.88 9.15
N LYS A 362 -33.65 -37.99 9.86
CA LYS A 362 -34.75 -38.93 9.63
C LYS A 362 -35.27 -39.48 10.95
N SER A 363 -36.57 -39.73 11.01
CA SER A 363 -37.22 -40.47 12.08
C SER A 363 -37.99 -41.65 11.49
N ALA A 364 -38.16 -42.71 12.28
CA ALA A 364 -38.96 -43.86 11.90
C ALA A 364 -40.43 -43.43 11.70
N GLY A 365 -41.03 -43.85 10.60
CA GLY A 365 -42.48 -43.76 10.38
C GLY A 365 -43.22 -45.04 10.75
N SER A 366 -42.49 -46.11 11.08
CA SER A 366 -43.04 -47.41 11.48
C SER A 366 -42.13 -48.09 12.52
N SER A 367 -42.69 -49.07 13.24
CA SER A 367 -41.97 -49.90 14.21
C SER A 367 -40.89 -50.80 13.60
N ASP A 368 -40.86 -50.96 12.29
CA ASP A 368 -39.96 -51.91 11.62
C ASP A 368 -38.69 -51.23 11.09
N THR A 369 -38.70 -49.90 10.92
CA THR A 369 -37.54 -49.15 10.41
C THR A 369 -36.38 -49.14 11.42
N THR A 370 -35.20 -49.60 11.02
CA THR A 370 -34.02 -49.69 11.90
C THR A 370 -33.26 -48.36 11.99
N ILE A 371 -32.37 -48.21 12.98
CA ILE A 371 -31.47 -47.04 13.07
C ILE A 371 -30.51 -46.99 11.89
N ASP A 372 -30.04 -48.15 11.41
CA ASP A 372 -29.13 -48.23 10.27
C ASP A 372 -29.80 -47.70 9.00
N GLU A 373 -31.05 -48.09 8.75
CA GLU A 373 -31.83 -47.57 7.62
C GLU A 373 -32.06 -46.05 7.71
N LEU A 374 -32.33 -45.53 8.92
CA LEU A 374 -32.48 -44.08 9.12
C LEU A 374 -31.16 -43.35 8.92
N THR A 375 -30.05 -43.93 9.36
CA THR A 375 -28.70 -43.41 9.18
C THR A 375 -28.37 -43.29 7.70
N GLU A 376 -28.55 -44.37 6.92
CA GLU A 376 -28.32 -44.36 5.47
C GLU A 376 -29.16 -43.28 4.77
N GLN A 377 -30.43 -43.15 5.14
CA GLN A 377 -31.32 -42.13 4.56
C GLN A 377 -30.94 -40.70 4.97
N ALA A 378 -30.54 -40.48 6.23
CA ALA A 378 -30.12 -39.16 6.71
C ALA A 378 -28.80 -38.74 6.05
N LEU A 379 -27.82 -39.64 6.00
CA LEU A 379 -26.55 -39.45 5.30
C LEU A 379 -26.76 -39.20 3.80
N SER A 380 -27.62 -39.98 3.13
CA SER A 380 -27.95 -39.77 1.71
C SER A 380 -28.53 -38.38 1.47
N ARG A 381 -29.47 -37.93 2.32
CA ARG A 381 -30.05 -36.58 2.22
C ARG A 381 -29.00 -35.50 2.43
N CYS A 382 -28.18 -35.63 3.46
CA CYS A 382 -27.13 -34.66 3.77
C CYS A 382 -26.08 -34.58 2.65
N ASN A 383 -25.64 -35.74 2.13
CA ASN A 383 -24.68 -35.84 1.03
C ASN A 383 -25.24 -35.39 -0.32
N SER A 384 -26.57 -35.39 -0.50
CA SER A 384 -27.21 -34.83 -1.70
C SER A 384 -27.27 -33.30 -1.71
N SER A 385 -26.92 -32.64 -0.59
CA SER A 385 -26.82 -31.19 -0.50
C SER A 385 -25.81 -30.64 -1.51
N TRP A 386 -26.15 -29.54 -2.17
CA TRP A 386 -25.25 -28.86 -3.10
C TRP A 386 -23.94 -28.42 -2.43
N ARG A 387 -23.96 -28.20 -1.11
CA ARG A 387 -22.79 -27.84 -0.31
C ARG A 387 -21.75 -28.97 -0.24
N ASN A 388 -22.13 -30.24 -0.40
CA ASN A 388 -21.20 -31.39 -0.36
C ASN A 388 -20.40 -31.62 -1.65
N ARG A 389 -20.40 -30.65 -2.57
CA ARG A 389 -19.45 -30.63 -3.70
C ARG A 389 -17.99 -30.51 -3.25
N LEU A 390 -17.77 -30.12 -1.99
CA LEU A 390 -16.45 -29.87 -1.38
C LEU A 390 -15.88 -31.09 -0.62
N ASP A 391 -16.43 -32.29 -0.83
CA ASP A 391 -15.96 -33.55 -0.20
C ASP A 391 -15.94 -33.54 1.33
N TYR A 392 -16.91 -32.84 1.94
CA TYR A 392 -17.17 -32.90 3.38
C TYR A 392 -18.21 -33.98 3.68
N PRO A 393 -17.80 -35.22 4.07
CA PRO A 393 -18.75 -36.27 4.38
C PRO A 393 -19.63 -35.84 5.56
N CYS A 394 -20.92 -36.14 5.47
CA CYS A 394 -21.78 -36.02 6.62
C CYS A 394 -21.50 -37.16 7.60
N GLU A 395 -21.54 -36.83 8.89
CA GLU A 395 -21.35 -37.77 9.99
C GLU A 395 -22.58 -37.77 10.89
N VAL A 396 -22.81 -38.89 11.57
CA VAL A 396 -23.89 -39.00 12.55
C VAL A 396 -23.48 -38.24 13.81
N ILE A 397 -24.28 -37.24 14.19
CA ILE A 397 -24.00 -36.41 15.36
C ILE A 397 -25.02 -36.58 16.48
N ASN A 398 -26.21 -37.11 16.19
CA ASN A 398 -27.21 -37.38 17.21
C ASN A 398 -28.09 -38.60 16.86
N VAL A 399 -28.24 -39.52 17.80
CA VAL A 399 -29.11 -40.69 17.69
C VAL A 399 -30.08 -40.71 18.87
N ASN A 400 -31.38 -40.67 18.57
CA ASN A 400 -32.46 -40.70 19.57
C ASN A 400 -32.41 -39.59 20.65
N GLY A 401 -31.75 -38.48 20.37
CA GLY A 401 -31.52 -37.39 21.33
C GLY A 401 -30.13 -37.42 21.97
N ASP A 402 -29.41 -38.53 21.88
CA ASP A 402 -28.06 -38.66 22.41
C ASP A 402 -27.04 -38.16 21.39
N TRP A 403 -26.23 -37.19 21.79
CA TRP A 403 -25.14 -36.66 20.96
C TRP A 403 -24.01 -37.69 20.86
N VAL A 404 -23.49 -37.88 19.64
CA VAL A 404 -22.34 -38.75 19.36
C VAL A 404 -21.08 -37.89 19.49
N GLU A 405 -20.15 -38.32 20.35
CA GLU A 405 -18.83 -37.69 20.54
C GLU A 405 -17.82 -38.08 19.46
#